data_AF-A0A920ECC5-F1
#
_entry.id   AF-A0A920ECC5-F1
#
_cell.length_a   1.000
_cell.length_b   1.000
_cell.length_c   1.000
_cell.angle_alpha   90.00
_cell.angle_beta   90.00
_cell.angle_gamma   90.00
#
_symmetry.space_group_name_H-M   'P 1'
#
loop_
_entity.id
_entity.type
_entity.pdbx_description
1 polymer ?
#
loop_
_entity_poly.entity_id
_entity_poly.type
_entity_poly.pdbx_seq_one_letter_code
_entity_poly.pdbx_strand_id
1 'polypeptide(L)'
;MGFVEETGAAQHYRDIRIAGIYEGTNGIQAIDLVGRKLSMRKGDVVRELLLEINETASELHSANLRESQDLSKMLLRICKQQRSGSLRKVAQAQMMDWPELLPIYECSGLLSVVGF
;
A
#
# COMPACT_ATOMS: atom_id res chain seq x y z
N MET A 1 28.61 6.50 12.05
CA MET A 1 28.25 7.89 11.69
C MET A 1 26.75 7.94 11.44
N GLY A 2 25.91 8.22 12.45
CA GLY A 2 24.45 8.19 12.27
C GLY A 2 23.65 8.50 13.53
N PHE A 3 24.27 8.33 14.69
CA PHE A 3 23.74 8.78 15.99
C PHE A 3 24.27 10.17 16.42
N VAL A 4 25.19 10.74 15.64
CA VAL A 4 25.83 12.02 15.95
C VAL A 4 25.11 13.12 15.17
N GLU A 5 24.59 14.13 15.87
CA GLU A 5 23.76 15.20 15.31
C GLU A 5 24.48 15.96 14.17
N GLU A 6 25.80 16.14 14.28
CA GLU A 6 26.64 16.85 13.30
C GLU A 6 26.68 16.19 11.92
N THR A 7 26.30 14.90 11.82
CA THR A 7 26.20 14.19 10.53
C THR A 7 24.86 14.41 9.81
N GLY A 8 23.90 15.10 10.42
CA GLY A 8 22.61 15.46 9.83
C GLY A 8 21.58 14.31 9.72
N ALA A 9 22.00 13.05 9.77
CA ALA A 9 21.10 11.89 9.66
C ALA A 9 20.02 11.85 10.76
N ALA A 10 20.35 12.28 11.98
CA ALA A 10 19.42 12.32 13.10
C ALA A 10 18.30 13.36 12.93
N GLN A 11 18.58 14.47 12.24
CA GLN A 11 17.59 15.49 11.92
C GLN A 11 16.54 14.93 10.95
N HIS A 12 16.97 14.33 9.84
CA HIS A 12 16.04 13.72 8.88
C HIS A 12 15.15 12.65 9.50
N TYR A 13 15.71 11.84 10.41
CA TYR A 13 14.92 10.84 11.12
C TYR A 13 13.83 11.48 11.99
N ARG A 14 14.13 12.58 12.70
CA ARG A 14 13.13 13.27 13.53
C ARG A 14 12.06 13.95 12.67
N ASP A 15 12.47 14.61 11.59
CA ASP A 15 11.57 15.35 10.70
C ASP A 15 10.58 14.42 10.00
N ILE A 16 11.00 13.23 9.55
CA ILE A 16 10.11 12.31 8.83
C ILE A 16 9.07 11.65 9.74
N ARG A 17 9.25 11.64 11.07
CA ARG A 17 8.30 10.97 11.99
C ARG A 17 6.89 11.57 11.94
N ILE A 18 6.76 12.84 11.61
CA ILE A 18 5.45 13.50 11.53
C ILE A 18 4.64 13.06 10.30
N ALA A 19 5.31 12.55 9.25
CA ALA A 19 4.68 12.22 7.98
C ALA A 19 3.58 11.14 8.09
N GLY A 20 3.67 10.23 9.07
CA GLY A 20 2.66 9.20 9.30
C GLY A 20 1.51 9.60 10.23
N ILE A 21 1.49 10.85 10.71
CA ILE A 21 0.55 11.36 11.72
C ILE A 21 -0.23 12.57 11.18
N TYR A 22 0.48 13.51 10.56
CA TYR A 22 -0.13 14.72 10.01
C TYR A 22 -0.91 14.39 8.72
N GLU A 23 -2.01 15.10 8.48
CA GLU A 23 -2.91 14.89 7.32
C GLU A 23 -3.50 13.48 7.19
N GLY A 24 -3.71 12.84 8.34
CA GLY A 24 -4.31 11.52 8.44
C GLY A 24 -3.25 10.49 8.80
N THR A 25 -3.50 9.77 9.89
CA THR A 25 -2.59 8.72 10.34
C THR A 25 -2.55 7.58 9.33
N ASN A 26 -1.44 6.82 9.32
CA ASN A 26 -1.32 5.64 8.45
C ASN A 26 -2.52 4.68 8.56
N GLY A 27 -3.10 4.52 9.76
CA GLY A 27 -4.29 3.69 9.96
C GLY A 27 -5.54 4.25 9.26
N ILE A 28 -5.78 5.56 9.36
CA ILE A 28 -6.90 6.22 8.66
C ILE A 28 -6.71 6.16 7.14
N GLN A 29 -5.48 6.36 6.65
CA GLN A 29 -5.13 6.21 5.24
C GLN A 29 -5.41 4.78 4.74
N ALA A 30 -5.05 3.76 5.52
CA ALA A 30 -5.31 2.35 5.18
C ALA A 30 -6.81 2.04 5.12
N ILE A 31 -7.60 2.54 6.07
CA ILE A 31 -9.05 2.39 6.09
C ILE A 31 -9.68 3.11 4.89
N ASP A 32 -9.22 4.31 4.54
CA ASP A 32 -9.70 5.03 3.35
C ASP A 32 -9.42 4.26 2.05
N LEU A 33 -8.21 3.69 1.94
CA LEU A 33 -7.80 2.87 0.81
C LEU A 33 -8.75 1.67 0.65
N VAL A 34 -8.90 0.87 1.71
CA VAL A 34 -9.71 -0.36 1.67
C VAL A 34 -11.21 -0.07 1.55
N GLY A 35 -11.73 0.83 2.38
CA GLY A 35 -13.16 1.12 2.48
C GLY A 35 -13.69 1.91 1.29
N ARG A 36 -12.91 2.87 0.76
CA ARG A 36 -13.40 3.83 -0.23
C ARG A 36 -12.67 3.77 -1.57
N LYS A 37 -11.34 3.67 -1.61
CA LYS A 37 -10.59 3.77 -2.87
C LYS A 37 -10.63 2.49 -3.70
N LEU A 38 -10.53 1.30 -3.07
CA LEU A 38 -10.58 0.02 -3.78
C LEU A 38 -11.94 -0.24 -4.46
N SER A 39 -13.04 0.27 -3.88
CA SER A 39 -14.39 0.12 -4.40
C SER A 39 -14.80 1.22 -5.38
N MET A 40 -14.00 2.28 -5.51
CA MET A 40 -14.26 3.44 -6.36
C MET A 40 -14.45 3.01 -7.82
N ARG A 41 -15.48 3.56 -8.48
CA ARG A 41 -15.88 3.16 -9.84
C ARG A 41 -15.99 1.63 -9.99
N LYS A 42 -16.57 0.96 -8.99
CA LYS A 42 -16.71 -0.51 -8.93
C LYS A 42 -15.37 -1.27 -9.05
N GLY A 43 -14.26 -0.63 -8.66
CA GLY A 43 -12.90 -1.18 -8.71
C GLY A 43 -12.16 -0.92 -10.02
N ASP A 44 -12.73 -0.15 -10.95
CA ASP A 44 -12.09 0.12 -12.24
C ASP A 44 -10.78 0.89 -12.11
N VAL A 45 -10.66 1.80 -11.14
CA VAL A 45 -9.44 2.60 -10.92
C VAL A 45 -8.24 1.71 -10.56
N VAL A 46 -8.43 0.73 -9.68
CA VAL A 46 -7.38 -0.23 -9.32
C VAL A 46 -7.08 -1.16 -10.48
N ARG A 47 -8.09 -1.52 -11.27
CA ARG A 47 -7.93 -2.34 -12.46
C ARG A 47 -7.09 -1.63 -13.53
N GLU A 48 -7.33 -0.34 -13.76
CA GLU A 48 -6.54 0.51 -14.66
C GLU A 48 -5.08 0.55 -14.23
N LEU A 49 -4.80 0.82 -12.95
CA LEU A 49 -3.43 0.81 -12.41
C LEU A 49 -2.74 -0.55 -12.61
N LEU A 50 -3.45 -1.66 -12.35
CA LEU A 50 -2.90 -3.00 -12.55
C LEU A 50 -2.62 -3.32 -14.03
N LEU A 51 -3.40 -2.76 -14.96
CA LEU A 51 -3.13 -2.88 -16.39
C LEU A 51 -1.84 -2.13 -16.77
N GLU A 52 -1.68 -0.91 -16.29
CA GLU A 52 -0.49 -0.07 -16.53
C GLU A 52 0.79 -0.74 -16.00
N ILE A 53 0.73 -1.31 -14.80
CA ILE A 53 1.83 -2.11 -14.23
C ILE A 53 2.13 -3.33 -15.10
N ASN A 54 1.10 -4.01 -15.60
CA ASN A 54 1.27 -5.19 -16.44
C ASN A 54 1.89 -4.85 -17.80
N GLU A 55 1.50 -3.74 -18.41
CA GLU A 55 2.10 -3.22 -19.65
C GLU A 55 3.58 -2.92 -19.43
N THR A 56 3.91 -2.12 -18.41
CA THR A 56 5.29 -1.79 -18.05
C THR A 56 6.12 -3.06 -17.80
N ALA A 57 5.57 -4.04 -17.07
CA ALA A 57 6.25 -5.31 -16.81
C ALA A 57 6.47 -6.14 -18.08
N SER A 58 5.54 -6.08 -19.04
CA SER A 58 5.65 -6.75 -20.34
C SER A 58 6.72 -6.10 -21.21
N GLU A 59 6.76 -4.78 -21.27
CA GLU A 59 7.80 -4.03 -21.97
C GLU A 59 9.18 -4.36 -21.41
N LEU A 60 9.33 -4.31 -20.08
CA LEU A 60 10.57 -4.66 -19.39
C LEU A 60 11.00 -6.10 -19.68
N HIS A 61 10.04 -7.03 -19.74
CA HIS A 61 10.32 -8.42 -20.10
C HIS A 61 10.81 -8.54 -21.54
N SER A 62 10.17 -7.81 -22.47
CA SER A 62 10.52 -7.82 -23.90
C SER A 62 11.88 -7.17 -24.20
N ALA A 63 12.27 -6.16 -23.42
CA ALA A 63 13.57 -5.50 -23.52
C ALA A 63 14.74 -6.44 -23.16
N ASN A 64 14.47 -7.56 -22.49
CA ASN A 64 15.40 -8.66 -22.26
C ASN A 64 16.72 -8.25 -21.56
N LEU A 65 16.66 -7.24 -20.69
CA LEU A 65 17.81 -6.77 -19.91
C LEU A 65 18.09 -7.74 -18.74
N ARG A 66 19.32 -8.25 -18.63
CA ARG A 66 19.72 -9.23 -17.61
C ARG A 66 19.40 -8.78 -16.18
N GLU A 67 19.62 -7.51 -15.87
CA GLU A 67 19.41 -6.96 -14.52
C GLU A 67 17.93 -6.89 -14.11
N SER A 68 17.01 -6.89 -15.08
CA SER A 68 15.58 -6.67 -14.84
C SER A 68 14.70 -7.89 -15.19
N GLN A 69 15.30 -8.98 -15.65
CA GLN A 69 14.56 -10.19 -16.04
C GLN A 69 13.78 -10.81 -14.87
N ASP A 70 14.37 -10.87 -13.68
CA ASP A 70 13.70 -11.49 -12.52
C ASP A 70 12.55 -10.62 -11.99
N LEU A 71 12.74 -9.30 -11.96
CA LEU A 71 11.69 -8.34 -11.60
C LEU A 71 10.52 -8.38 -12.58
N SER A 72 10.79 -8.38 -13.90
CA SER A 72 9.74 -8.46 -14.92
C SER A 72 8.91 -9.74 -14.80
N LYS A 73 9.57 -10.90 -14.59
CA LYS A 73 8.89 -12.19 -14.38
C LYS A 73 8.05 -12.18 -13.10
N MET A 74 8.55 -11.60 -12.01
CA MET A 74 7.80 -11.49 -10.75
C MET A 74 6.55 -10.63 -10.92
N LEU A 75 6.68 -9.44 -11.51
CA LEU A 75 5.57 -8.51 -11.74
C LEU A 75 4.48 -9.13 -12.63
N LEU A 76 4.88 -9.81 -13.71
CA LEU A 76 3.93 -10.49 -14.60
C LEU A 76 3.19 -11.64 -13.89
N ARG A 77 3.83 -12.36 -12.96
CA ARG A 77 3.16 -13.40 -12.15
C ARG A 77 2.11 -12.78 -11.23
N ILE A 78 2.45 -11.70 -10.53
CA ILE A 78 1.55 -10.99 -9.62
C ILE A 78 0.33 -10.45 -10.39
N CYS A 79 0.55 -9.80 -11.54
CA CYS A 79 -0.55 -9.27 -12.37
C CYS A 79 -1.50 -10.38 -12.87
N LYS A 80 -0.96 -11.55 -13.22
CA LYS A 80 -1.78 -12.72 -13.59
C LYS A 80 -2.60 -13.25 -12.42
N GLN A 81 -2.02 -13.30 -11.21
CA GLN A 81 -2.71 -13.81 -10.02
C GLN A 81 -3.87 -12.91 -9.59
N GLN A 82 -3.72 -11.58 -9.72
CA GLN A 82 -4.76 -10.61 -9.39
C GLN A 82 -5.99 -10.64 -10.32
N ARG A 83 -5.92 -11.28 -11.50
CA ARG A 83 -7.11 -11.53 -12.34
C ARG A 83 -8.06 -12.60 -11.77
N SER A 84 -7.58 -13.43 -10.85
CA SER A 84 -8.32 -14.57 -10.28
C SER A 84 -8.83 -14.34 -8.85
N GLY A 85 -8.24 -13.36 -8.14
CA GLY A 85 -8.61 -13.00 -6.78
C GLY A 85 -9.61 -11.85 -6.75
N SER A 86 -10.72 -12.03 -6.04
CA SER A 86 -11.57 -10.89 -5.68
C SER A 86 -10.79 -10.00 -4.72
N LEU A 87 -10.39 -8.80 -5.14
CA LEU A 87 -9.69 -7.81 -4.31
C LEU A 87 -10.39 -7.56 -2.97
N ARG A 88 -11.71 -7.76 -2.93
CA ARG A 88 -12.52 -7.73 -1.70
C ARG A 88 -12.14 -8.81 -0.68
N LYS A 89 -11.84 -10.04 -1.10
CA LYS A 89 -11.50 -11.13 -0.18
C LYS A 89 -10.18 -10.89 0.55
N VAL A 90 -9.21 -10.28 -0.13
CA VAL A 90 -7.90 -9.95 0.47
C VAL A 90 -8.04 -8.79 1.45
N ALA A 91 -8.72 -7.72 1.04
CA ALA A 91 -8.94 -6.55 1.89
C ALA A 91 -9.79 -6.87 3.14
N GLN A 92 -10.81 -7.73 3.00
CA GLN A 92 -11.71 -8.09 4.11
C GLN A 92 -11.06 -9.09 5.09
N ALA A 93 -10.15 -9.95 4.63
CA ALA A 93 -9.41 -10.88 5.51
C ALA A 93 -8.40 -10.15 6.40
N GLN A 94 -7.74 -9.10 5.92
CA GLN A 94 -6.73 -8.37 6.70
C GLN A 94 -7.32 -7.35 7.68
N MET A 95 -8.58 -6.95 7.50
CA MET A 95 -9.25 -5.97 8.37
C MET A 95 -9.80 -6.59 9.68
N MET A 96 -9.98 -7.92 9.74
CA MET A 96 -10.40 -8.64 10.95
C MET A 96 -9.23 -9.07 11.86
N ASP A 97 -8.00 -9.16 11.34
CA ASP A 97 -6.79 -9.55 12.08
C ASP A 97 -5.97 -8.34 12.57
N TRP A 98 -6.62 -7.26 13.01
CA TRP A 98 -5.93 -6.08 13.55
C TRP A 98 -5.89 -6.01 15.09
N PRO A 99 -5.28 -6.97 15.82
CA PRO A 99 -4.97 -6.77 17.23
C PRO A 99 -3.53 -6.22 17.42
N GLU A 100 -3.40 -5.28 18.37
CA GLU A 100 -2.22 -4.97 19.19
C GLU A 100 -1.04 -4.11 18.67
N LEU A 101 -1.01 -3.56 17.46
CA LEU A 101 0.16 -2.76 17.02
C LEU A 101 0.03 -1.22 17.02
N LEU A 102 -0.95 -0.62 17.71
CA LEU A 102 -0.97 0.84 17.88
C LEU A 102 -1.32 1.26 19.32
N PRO A 103 -0.33 1.60 20.17
CA PRO A 103 -0.56 2.20 21.48
C PRO A 103 -0.85 3.72 21.41
N ILE A 104 -1.40 4.24 20.31
CA ILE A 104 -1.82 5.65 20.27
C ILE A 104 -3.14 5.76 19.49
N TYR A 105 -4.21 5.87 20.28
CA TYR A 105 -5.60 6.16 19.91
C TYR A 105 -6.45 4.99 19.37
N GLU A 106 -7.31 4.51 20.28
CA GLU A 106 -8.55 3.76 20.05
C GLU A 106 -9.27 4.22 18.77
N CYS A 107 -9.14 3.45 17.68
CA CYS A 107 -9.97 3.59 16.48
C CYS A 107 -11.36 2.96 16.65
N SER A 108 -11.70 2.44 17.83
CA SER A 108 -13.00 1.86 18.16
C SER A 108 -14.16 2.85 18.02
N GLY A 109 -13.90 4.16 18.20
CA GLY A 109 -14.92 5.21 18.04
C GLY A 109 -15.18 5.69 16.60
N LEU A 110 -14.29 5.39 15.64
CA LEU A 110 -14.43 5.84 14.25
C LEU A 110 -15.14 4.82 13.34
N LEU A 111 -15.13 3.54 13.72
CA LEU A 111 -15.91 2.50 13.06
C LEU A 111 -17.43 2.74 13.13
N SER A 112 -17.93 3.49 14.11
CA SER A 112 -19.35 3.87 14.19
C SER A 112 -19.72 5.06 13.31
N VAL A 113 -18.74 5.86 12.86
CA VAL A 113 -18.94 7.04 12.00
C VAL A 113 -18.81 6.67 10.52
N VAL A 114 -17.95 5.70 10.21
CA VAL A 114 -17.79 5.13 8.86
C VAL A 114 -18.66 3.88 8.78
N GLY A 115 -19.98 4.08 8.71
CA GLY A 115 -20.97 3.02 8.68
C GLY A 115 -20.61 1.89 7.71
N PHE A 116 -20.26 0.74 8.27
CA PHE A 116 -20.32 -0.57 7.62
C PHE A 116 -21.67 -1.22 7.91
#